data_AF-A0A7S1M3W0-F1
#
_entry.id   AF-A0A7S1M3W0-F1
#
_cell.length_a   1.000
_cell.length_b   1.000
_cell.length_c   1.000
_cell.angle_alpha   90.00
_cell.angle_beta   90.00
_cell.angle_gamma   90.00
#
_symmetry.space_group_name_H-M   'P 1'
#
loop_
_entity.id
_entity.type
_entity.pdbx_description
1 polymer ?
#
loop_
_entity_poly.entity_id
_entity_poly.type
_entity_poly.pdbx_seq_one_letter_code
_entity_poly.pdbx_strand_id
1 'polypeptide(L)'
;SSSSSSSNSSSNSSSCSVLVLEFRRQPTGLMAALSGSDAGLRVAARSQDARPRWAGGALVLVPGLDEQAWRRSSGSLTLGHQHALVLEQDQAAIRAYVRRLALASRTSSSHFLWQLAYNEARAAAHTVLVNELSGQPSGFADALSSSKPGLHADAGGAAVRPAWGGA
;
A
#
# COMPACT_ATOMS: atom_id res chain seq x y z
N SER A 1 -4.15 39.38 -33.78
CA SER A 1 -4.29 37.92 -33.64
C SER A 1 -4.27 37.57 -32.17
N SER A 2 -5.45 37.42 -31.55
CA SER A 2 -5.59 37.14 -30.12
C SER A 2 -5.94 35.67 -29.97
N SER A 3 -4.93 34.85 -29.66
CA SER A 3 -5.10 33.42 -29.43
C SER A 3 -5.60 33.20 -28.01
N SER A 4 -6.91 33.05 -27.85
CA SER A 4 -7.53 32.65 -26.60
C SER A 4 -7.28 31.16 -26.36
N SER A 5 -6.26 30.85 -25.55
CA SER A 5 -5.99 29.50 -25.06
C SER A 5 -7.04 29.13 -24.02
N SER A 6 -8.13 28.50 -24.45
CA SER A 6 -9.11 27.88 -23.58
C SER A 6 -8.47 26.68 -22.89
N SER A 7 -7.92 26.91 -21.71
CA SER A 7 -7.50 25.86 -20.78
C SER A 7 -8.75 25.13 -20.29
N ASN A 8 -9.17 24.09 -21.01
CA ASN A 8 -10.13 23.13 -20.51
C ASN A 8 -9.49 22.38 -19.34
N SER A 9 -9.67 22.91 -18.14
CA SER A 9 -9.42 22.20 -16.89
C SER A 9 -10.49 21.13 -16.75
N SER A 10 -10.35 20.04 -17.51
CA SER A 10 -11.11 18.83 -17.29
C SER A 10 -10.81 18.37 -15.87
N SER A 11 -11.78 18.59 -14.97
CA SER A 11 -11.77 18.10 -13.61
C SER A 11 -11.67 16.58 -13.66
N ASN A 12 -10.44 16.06 -13.73
CA ASN A 12 -10.15 14.64 -13.69
C ASN A 12 -10.60 14.13 -12.32
N SER A 13 -11.86 13.74 -12.24
CA SER A 13 -12.44 13.01 -11.13
C SER A 13 -11.70 11.69 -11.10
N SER A 14 -10.62 11.66 -10.31
CA SER A 14 -9.69 10.55 -10.26
C SER A 14 -10.38 9.44 -9.47
N SER A 15 -11.18 8.64 -10.16
CA SER A 15 -11.77 7.44 -9.59
C SER A 15 -10.63 6.48 -9.25
N CYS A 16 -10.65 5.95 -8.03
CA CYS A 16 -9.67 4.96 -7.59
C CYS A 16 -10.38 3.61 -7.44
N SER A 17 -9.89 2.60 -8.16
CA SER A 17 -10.30 1.23 -7.96
C SER A 17 -9.72 0.70 -6.64
N VAL A 18 -10.60 0.30 -5.73
CA VAL A 18 -10.24 -0.35 -4.48
C VAL A 18 -10.55 -1.84 -4.62
N LEU A 19 -9.59 -2.67 -4.24
CA LEU A 19 -9.74 -4.11 -4.18
C LEU A 19 -9.96 -4.54 -2.74
N VAL A 20 -11.00 -5.35 -2.53
CA VAL A 20 -11.20 -6.06 -1.28
C VAL A 20 -10.54 -7.42 -1.37
N LEU A 21 -9.53 -7.66 -0.56
CA LEU A 21 -8.88 -8.96 -0.42
C LEU A 21 -9.49 -9.69 0.77
N GLU A 22 -10.10 -10.84 0.53
CA GLU A 22 -10.60 -11.74 1.57
C GLU A 22 -9.60 -12.86 1.85
N PHE A 23 -9.30 -13.10 3.12
CA PHE A 23 -8.41 -14.16 3.57
C PHE A 23 -9.18 -15.19 4.41
N ARG A 24 -9.45 -16.39 3.87
CA ARG A 24 -10.14 -17.46 4.62
C ARG A 24 -9.47 -17.83 5.95
N ARG A 25 -8.14 -17.71 6.01
CA ARG A 25 -7.35 -17.87 7.23
C ARG A 25 -6.40 -16.70 7.31
N GLN A 26 -6.44 -15.94 8.41
CA GLN A 26 -5.42 -14.95 8.71
C GLN A 26 -4.15 -15.67 9.15
N PRO A 27 -3.09 -15.66 8.33
CA PRO A 27 -1.83 -16.19 8.77
C PRO A 27 -1.25 -15.24 9.81
N THR A 28 -0.73 -15.81 10.90
CA THR A 28 -0.06 -15.02 11.95
C THR A 28 1.03 -14.17 11.31
N GLY A 29 0.93 -12.85 11.48
CA GLY A 29 1.88 -11.89 10.95
C GLY A 29 1.57 -11.34 9.55
N LEU A 30 0.64 -11.90 8.76
CA LEU A 30 0.30 -11.34 7.44
C LEU A 30 -0.16 -9.89 7.56
N MET A 31 -1.05 -9.61 8.50
CA MET A 31 -1.59 -8.26 8.68
C MET A 31 -0.51 -7.27 9.12
N ALA A 32 0.37 -7.67 10.04
CA ALA A 32 1.50 -6.85 10.46
C ALA A 32 2.47 -6.59 9.29
N ALA A 33 2.71 -7.61 8.48
CA ALA A 33 3.55 -7.56 7.31
C ALA A 33 2.96 -6.63 6.22
N LEU A 34 1.64 -6.68 6.02
CA LEU A 34 0.91 -5.74 5.15
C LEU A 34 0.93 -4.31 5.69
N SER A 35 0.79 -4.11 7.01
CA SER A 35 0.97 -2.81 7.65
C SER A 35 2.38 -2.23 7.44
N GLY A 36 3.40 -3.09 7.33
CA GLY A 36 4.77 -2.69 7.01
C GLY A 36 5.09 -2.55 5.53
N SER A 37 4.15 -2.85 4.63
CA SER A 37 4.33 -2.65 3.18
C SER A 37 4.25 -1.18 2.80
N ASP A 38 4.71 -0.80 1.61
CA ASP A 38 4.63 0.58 1.11
C ASP A 38 3.20 1.16 1.21
N ALA A 39 2.18 0.33 0.97
CA ALA A 39 0.78 0.75 1.13
C ALA A 39 0.42 1.08 2.59
N GLY A 40 0.86 0.24 3.53
CA GLY A 40 0.67 0.49 4.96
C GLY A 40 1.47 1.69 5.47
N LEU A 41 2.70 1.86 4.99
CA LEU A 41 3.52 3.03 5.30
C LEU A 41 2.87 4.33 4.81
N ARG A 42 2.23 4.34 3.63
CA ARG A 42 1.49 5.52 3.13
C ARG A 42 0.29 5.88 4.00
N VAL A 43 -0.44 4.90 4.54
CA VAL A 43 -1.53 5.14 5.48
C VAL A 43 -1.00 5.66 6.81
N ALA A 44 0.06 5.04 7.34
CA ALA A 44 0.72 5.48 8.58
C ALA A 44 1.27 6.91 8.47
N ALA A 45 1.86 7.27 7.32
CA ALA A 45 2.40 8.61 7.06
C ALA A 45 1.31 9.71 7.09
N ARG A 46 0.04 9.36 6.89
CA ARG A 46 -1.10 10.29 6.99
C ARG A 46 -1.74 10.30 8.37
N SER A 47 -1.14 9.64 9.36
CA SER A 47 -1.72 9.43 10.69
C SER A 47 -3.11 8.81 10.64
N GLN A 48 -3.39 8.02 9.60
CA GLN A 48 -4.65 7.31 9.45
C GLN A 48 -4.55 5.95 10.14
N ASP A 49 -5.62 5.59 10.85
CA ASP A 49 -5.74 4.27 11.44
C ASP A 49 -5.92 3.23 10.33
N ALA A 50 -4.99 2.27 10.25
CA ALA A 50 -5.07 1.18 9.30
C ALA A 50 -6.19 0.18 9.65
N ARG A 51 -6.78 0.24 10.84
CA ARG A 51 -7.92 -0.60 11.25
C ARG A 51 -9.02 0.24 11.88
N PRO A 52 -9.63 1.13 11.10
CA PRO A 52 -10.63 2.04 11.64
C PRO A 52 -11.84 1.25 12.13
N ARG A 53 -12.50 1.74 13.19
CA ARG A 53 -13.63 1.06 13.85
C ARG A 53 -14.77 0.69 12.91
N TRP A 54 -15.02 1.51 11.87
CA TRP A 54 -16.06 1.27 10.87
C TRP A 54 -15.79 0.04 9.98
N ALA A 55 -14.54 -0.42 9.89
CA ALA A 55 -14.16 -1.52 9.01
C ALA A 55 -14.24 -2.91 9.68
N GLY A 56 -14.79 -3.01 10.90
CA GLY A 56 -15.00 -4.31 11.57
C GLY A 56 -13.70 -5.09 11.83
N GLY A 57 -12.58 -4.39 11.96
CA GLY A 57 -11.25 -4.99 12.12
C GLY A 57 -10.52 -5.31 10.80
N ALA A 58 -11.12 -5.01 9.65
CA ALA A 58 -10.44 -5.11 8.36
C ALA A 58 -9.26 -4.13 8.27
N LEU A 59 -8.26 -4.50 7.48
CA LEU A 59 -7.08 -3.67 7.24
C LEU A 59 -7.33 -2.72 6.07
N VAL A 60 -7.35 -1.42 6.30
CA VAL A 60 -7.57 -0.38 5.29
C VAL A 60 -6.22 0.21 4.88
N LEU A 61 -5.72 -0.18 3.72
CA LEU A 61 -4.47 0.31 3.13
C LEU A 61 -4.70 1.34 2.00
N VAL A 62 -5.87 1.98 2.02
CA VAL A 62 -6.28 3.00 1.03
C VAL A 62 -6.23 4.37 1.69
N PRO A 63 -5.25 5.23 1.36
CA PRO A 63 -5.13 6.54 1.95
C PRO A 63 -6.34 7.43 1.62
N GLY A 64 -6.95 8.04 2.65
CA GLY A 64 -8.12 8.93 2.48
C GLY A 64 -9.45 8.19 2.34
N LEU A 65 -9.50 6.87 2.50
CA LEU A 65 -10.75 6.15 2.50
C LEU A 65 -11.45 6.31 3.86
N ASP A 66 -12.60 6.97 3.83
CA ASP A 66 -13.48 7.13 4.99
C ASP A 66 -14.71 6.21 4.91
N GLU A 67 -15.45 6.12 6.01
CA GLU A 67 -16.66 5.31 6.12
C GLU A 67 -17.74 5.73 5.12
N GLN A 68 -17.86 7.03 4.83
CA GLN A 68 -18.91 7.54 3.94
C GLN A 68 -18.62 7.17 2.48
N ALA A 69 -17.39 7.35 2.03
CA ALA A 69 -16.89 6.93 0.73
C ALA A 69 -17.03 5.41 0.57
N TRP A 70 -16.64 4.65 1.60
CA TRP A 70 -16.82 3.19 1.59
C TRP A 70 -18.28 2.77 1.47
N ARG A 71 -19.18 3.32 2.30
CA ARG A 71 -20.62 3.00 2.28
C ARG A 71 -21.27 3.38 0.95
N ARG A 72 -20.88 4.50 0.34
CA ARG A 72 -21.38 4.92 -0.99
C ARG A 72 -21.01 3.92 -2.09
N SER A 73 -19.82 3.34 -2.03
CA SER A 73 -19.28 2.50 -3.11
C SER A 73 -19.52 1.00 -2.93
N SER A 74 -19.48 0.49 -1.69
CA SER A 74 -19.52 -0.96 -1.41
C SER A 74 -20.93 -1.53 -1.24
N GLY A 75 -21.95 -0.68 -1.14
CA GLY A 75 -23.34 -1.10 -0.91
C GLY A 75 -23.49 -1.79 0.45
N SER A 76 -23.81 -3.09 0.44
CA SER A 76 -24.07 -3.91 1.64
C SER A 76 -22.90 -4.80 2.06
N LEU A 77 -21.71 -4.63 1.46
CA LEU A 77 -20.56 -5.49 1.76
C LEU A 77 -20.05 -5.24 3.18
N THR A 78 -20.18 -6.25 4.05
CA THR A 78 -19.69 -6.20 5.44
C THR A 78 -18.22 -6.55 5.51
N LEU A 79 -17.41 -5.60 5.97
CA LEU A 79 -16.00 -5.82 6.27
C LEU A 79 -15.82 -6.52 7.62
N GLY A 80 -14.67 -7.17 7.78
CA GLY A 80 -14.34 -7.98 8.94
C GLY A 80 -12.85 -8.20 9.02
N HIS A 81 -12.35 -8.77 10.14
CA HIS A 81 -10.92 -8.97 10.37
C HIS A 81 -10.19 -9.67 9.22
N GLN A 82 -10.86 -10.59 8.53
CA GLN A 82 -10.32 -11.31 7.38
C GLN A 82 -10.21 -10.52 6.07
N HIS A 83 -10.62 -9.25 6.05
CA HIS A 83 -10.59 -8.41 4.87
C HIS A 83 -9.42 -7.41 4.91
N ALA A 84 -8.86 -7.11 3.74
CA ALA A 84 -7.97 -5.97 3.54
C ALA A 84 -8.38 -5.18 2.30
N LEU A 85 -8.42 -3.85 2.41
CA LEU A 85 -8.73 -2.94 1.33
C LEU A 85 -7.43 -2.36 0.80
N VAL A 86 -7.19 -2.48 -0.49
CA VAL A 86 -5.95 -2.05 -1.13
C VAL A 86 -6.25 -1.36 -2.45
N LEU A 87 -5.40 -0.43 -2.89
CA LEU A 87 -5.57 0.14 -4.22
C LEU A 87 -5.23 -0.90 -5.29
N GLU A 88 -5.91 -0.85 -6.43
CA GLU A 88 -5.64 -1.74 -7.56
C GLU A 88 -4.17 -1.67 -8.02
N GLN A 89 -3.58 -0.47 -8.04
CA GLN A 89 -2.17 -0.26 -8.39
C GLN A 89 -1.19 -0.96 -7.44
N ASP A 90 -1.56 -1.22 -6.19
CA ASP A 90 -0.71 -1.91 -5.21
C ASP A 90 -0.88 -3.43 -5.26
N GLN A 91 -1.86 -3.94 -6.02
CA GLN A 91 -2.18 -5.36 -6.08
C GLN A 91 -0.96 -6.19 -6.45
N ALA A 92 -0.17 -5.74 -7.44
CA ALA A 92 1.02 -6.45 -7.89
C ALA A 92 2.10 -6.52 -6.78
N ALA A 93 2.33 -5.41 -6.07
CA ALA A 93 3.30 -5.33 -4.98
C ALA A 93 2.89 -6.21 -3.80
N ILE A 94 1.62 -6.14 -3.38
CA ILE A 94 1.07 -6.99 -2.32
C ILE A 94 1.15 -8.46 -2.72
N ARG A 95 0.82 -8.80 -3.96
CA ARG A 95 0.95 -10.18 -4.46
C ARG A 95 2.39 -10.68 -4.41
N ALA A 96 3.36 -9.86 -4.83
CA ALA A 96 4.77 -10.21 -4.76
C ALA A 96 5.23 -10.39 -3.30
N TYR A 97 4.75 -9.52 -2.41
CA TYR A 97 5.05 -9.58 -0.99
C TYR A 97 4.49 -10.84 -0.31
N VAL A 98 3.22 -11.16 -0.56
CA VAL A 98 2.59 -12.40 -0.03
C VAL A 98 3.28 -13.64 -0.57
N ARG A 99 3.66 -13.66 -1.86
CA ARG A 99 4.48 -14.75 -2.42
C ARG A 99 5.81 -14.88 -1.70
N ARG A 100 6.49 -13.77 -1.39
CA ARG A 100 7.76 -13.78 -0.65
C ARG A 100 7.58 -14.34 0.76
N LEU A 101 6.52 -13.97 1.47
CA LEU A 101 6.20 -14.52 2.79
C LEU A 101 5.91 -16.02 2.72
N ALA A 102 5.17 -16.48 1.71
CA ALA A 102 4.89 -17.90 1.49
C ALA A 102 6.18 -18.69 1.19
N LEU A 103 7.13 -18.09 0.49
CA LEU A 103 8.44 -18.70 0.24
C LEU A 103 9.31 -18.71 1.50
N ALA A 104 9.28 -17.64 2.30
CA ALA A 104 10.04 -17.56 3.55
C ALA A 104 9.53 -18.56 4.61
N SER A 105 8.23 -18.87 4.59
CA SER A 105 7.63 -19.85 5.51
C SER A 105 7.88 -21.32 5.11
N ARG A 106 8.56 -21.59 3.99
CA ARG A 106 8.92 -22.94 3.51
C ARG A 106 9.80 -23.75 4.46
N THR A 107 10.53 -23.09 5.36
CA THR A 107 11.35 -23.77 6.36
C THR A 107 10.52 -24.35 7.51
N SER A 108 9.21 -24.06 7.53
CA SER A 108 8.25 -24.58 8.50
C SER A 108 7.11 -25.29 7.76
N SER A 109 6.61 -26.41 8.28
CA SER A 109 5.62 -27.30 7.64
C SER A 109 4.26 -26.66 7.28
N SER A 110 4.12 -25.33 7.41
CA SER A 110 2.94 -24.53 7.07
C SER A 110 2.86 -24.06 5.60
N HIS A 111 3.77 -24.50 4.72
CA HIS A 111 3.82 -24.06 3.32
C HIS A 111 2.51 -24.28 2.54
N PHE A 112 1.81 -25.40 2.77
CA PHE A 112 0.58 -25.74 2.05
C PHE A 112 -0.60 -24.81 2.36
N LEU A 113 -0.68 -24.31 3.60
CA LEU A 113 -1.79 -23.45 4.04
C LEU A 113 -1.71 -22.04 3.44
N TRP A 114 -0.50 -21.55 3.16
CA TRP A 114 -0.29 -20.22 2.58
C TRP A 114 -0.64 -20.15 1.10
N GLN A 115 -0.31 -21.19 0.34
CA GLN A 115 -0.55 -21.23 -1.10
C GLN A 115 -2.04 -21.42 -1.43
N LEU A 116 -2.78 -22.15 -0.58
CA LEU A 116 -4.23 -22.28 -0.68
C LEU A 116 -4.94 -20.94 -0.36
N ALA A 117 -4.56 -20.28 0.74
CA ALA A 117 -5.14 -19.00 1.15
C ALA A 117 -4.91 -17.90 0.09
N TYR A 118 -3.75 -17.91 -0.59
CA TYR A 118 -3.46 -16.96 -1.67
C TYR A 118 -4.25 -17.23 -2.95
N ASN A 119 -4.42 -18.50 -3.33
CA ASN A 119 -5.21 -18.86 -4.51
C ASN A 119 -6.71 -18.57 -4.31
N GLU A 120 -7.21 -18.71 -3.08
CA GLU A 120 -8.58 -18.32 -2.73
C GLU A 120 -8.77 -16.80 -2.66
N ALA A 121 -7.78 -16.03 -2.17
CA ALA A 121 -7.84 -14.57 -2.19
C ALA A 121 -7.97 -14.00 -3.61
N ARG A 122 -7.55 -14.75 -4.63
CA ARG A 122 -7.74 -14.39 -6.05
C ARG A 122 -9.19 -14.60 -6.52
N ALA A 123 -9.96 -15.49 -5.90
CA ALA A 123 -11.34 -15.80 -6.28
C ALA A 123 -12.38 -14.83 -5.67
N ALA A 124 -12.03 -14.11 -4.59
CA ALA A 124 -12.93 -13.22 -3.86
C ALA A 124 -12.57 -11.72 -3.98
N ALA A 125 -11.70 -11.35 -4.92
CA ALA A 125 -11.31 -9.95 -5.10
C ALA A 125 -12.48 -9.15 -5.70
N HIS A 126 -13.27 -8.52 -4.83
CA HIS A 126 -14.30 -7.57 -5.24
C HIS A 126 -13.65 -6.24 -5.57
N THR A 127 -13.77 -5.82 -6.84
CA THR A 127 -13.39 -4.47 -7.24
C THR A 127 -14.54 -3.52 -6.91
N VAL A 128 -14.26 -2.56 -6.04
CA VAL A 128 -15.18 -1.50 -5.64
C VAL A 128 -14.64 -0.19 -6.21
N LEU A 129 -15.45 0.48 -7.02
CA LEU A 129 -15.09 1.79 -7.58
C LEU A 129 -15.44 2.89 -6.57
N VAL A 130 -14.42 3.61 -6.11
CA VAL A 130 -14.58 4.74 -5.20
C VAL A 130 -14.40 6.03 -5.98
N ASN A 131 -15.51 6.76 -6.17
CA ASN A 131 -15.53 7.96 -7.00
C ASN A 131 -14.97 9.20 -6.29
N GLU A 132 -14.89 9.20 -4.95
CA GLU A 132 -14.37 10.33 -4.19
C GLU A 132 -13.70 9.88 -2.89
N LEU A 133 -12.37 9.94 -2.84
CA LEU A 133 -11.62 9.92 -1.60
C LEU A 133 -11.62 11.35 -1.05
N SER A 134 -12.24 11.58 0.10
CA SER A 134 -12.28 12.91 0.70
C SER A 134 -10.85 13.34 1.05
N GLY A 135 -10.39 14.44 0.46
CA GLY A 135 -9.13 15.08 0.85
C GLY A 135 -7.84 14.46 0.31
N GLN A 136 -7.73 14.14 -0.98
CA GLN A 136 -6.42 14.11 -1.62
C GLN A 136 -5.84 15.54 -1.63
N PRO A 137 -4.74 15.84 -0.90
CA PRO A 137 -3.99 17.05 -1.20
C PRO A 137 -3.44 16.86 -2.61
N SER A 138 -3.86 17.71 -3.53
CA SER A 138 -3.50 17.72 -4.96
C SER A 138 -2.00 17.92 -5.26
N GLY A 139 -1.12 17.70 -4.27
CA GLY A 139 0.32 17.97 -4.35
C GLY A 139 1.25 16.76 -4.17
N PHE A 140 0.75 15.51 -4.06
CA PHE A 140 1.65 14.38 -3.77
C PHE A 140 2.18 13.64 -5.02
N ALA A 141 1.52 13.74 -6.17
CA ALA A 141 2.03 13.12 -7.40
C ALA A 141 3.34 13.77 -7.89
N ASP A 142 3.55 15.06 -7.62
CA ASP A 142 4.78 15.77 -7.97
C ASP A 142 5.98 15.40 -7.09
N ALA A 143 5.77 14.99 -5.83
CA ALA A 143 6.86 14.74 -4.89
C ALA A 143 7.63 13.44 -5.14
N LEU A 144 6.99 12.42 -5.73
CA LEU A 144 7.62 11.12 -6.00
C LEU A 144 8.32 11.06 -7.37
N SER A 145 8.05 12.00 -8.28
CA SER A 145 8.71 12.05 -9.59
C SER A 145 10.06 12.80 -9.59
N SER A 146 10.43 13.44 -8.48
CA SER A 146 11.64 14.29 -8.41
C SER A 146 12.84 13.66 -7.68
N SER A 147 12.71 12.44 -7.16
CA SER A 147 13.81 11.78 -6.46
C SER A 147 14.70 10.98 -7.42
N LYS A 148 15.41 11.69 -8.30
CA LYS A 148 16.51 11.13 -9.11
C LYS A 148 17.80 11.26 -8.27
N PRO A 149 18.36 10.18 -7.69
CA PRO A 149 19.58 10.29 -6.93
C PRO A 149 20.75 10.60 -7.87
N GLY A 150 21.23 11.84 -7.81
CA GLY A 150 22.53 12.22 -8.35
C GLY A 150 23.62 11.46 -7.58
N LEU A 151 24.16 10.41 -8.19
CA LEU A 151 25.38 9.75 -7.79
C LEU A 151 26.54 10.74 -7.87
N HIS A 152 26.84 11.42 -6.77
CA HIS A 152 28.12 12.08 -6.58
C HIS A 152 28.99 11.17 -5.70
N ALA A 153 29.75 10.30 -6.37
CA ALA A 153 30.80 9.52 -5.73
C ALA A 153 32.01 10.44 -5.52
N ASP A 154 32.12 11.05 -4.35
CA ASP A 154 33.35 11.70 -3.89
C ASP A 154 34.14 10.68 -3.04
N ALA A 155 35.13 10.06 -3.67
CA ALA A 155 36.05 9.14 -3.04
C ALA A 155 37.28 9.91 -2.54
N GLY A 156 37.23 10.35 -1.28
CA GLY A 156 38.33 11.04 -0.59
C GLY A 156 38.69 10.38 0.74
N GLY A 157 39.01 9.08 0.73
CA GLY A 157 39.41 8.34 1.94
C GLY A 157 40.87 8.61 2.32
N ALA A 158 41.10 9.53 3.26
CA ALA A 158 42.39 9.73 3.90
C ALA A 158 42.62 8.65 4.99
N ALA A 159 43.59 7.77 4.75
CA ALA A 159 44.00 6.73 5.68
C ALA A 159 44.80 7.31 6.86
N VAL A 160 44.16 7.39 8.03
CA VAL A 160 44.85 7.64 9.31
C VAL A 160 45.29 6.31 9.89
N ARG A 161 46.61 6.07 9.94
CA ARG A 161 47.23 4.94 10.64
C ARG A 161 47.44 5.33 12.11
N PRO A 162 46.98 4.54 13.10
CA PRO A 162 47.41 4.76 14.48
C PRO A 162 48.84 4.23 14.66
N ALA A 163 49.73 5.11 15.10
CA ALA A 163 51.07 4.78 15.56
C ALA A 163 50.97 4.10 16.93
N TRP A 164 51.42 2.85 17.00
CA TRP A 164 51.73 2.19 18.27
C TRP A 164 53.24 2.32 18.48
N GLY A 165 53.63 3.27 19.32
CA GLY A 165 54.96 3.36 19.95
C GLY A 165 54.72 3.47 21.45
N GLY A 166 55.13 2.47 22.22
CA GLY A 166 56.38 2.50 23.00
C GLY A 166 56.00 2.74 24.48
N ALA A 167 56.67 2.21 25.49
CA ALA A 167 57.84 1.36 25.62
C ALA A 167 57.67 0.58 26.93
#